data_AF-A0A8J2L4U7-F1
#
_entry.id   AF-A0A8J2L4U7-F1
#
_cell.length_a   1.000
_cell.length_b   1.000
_cell.length_c   1.000
_cell.angle_alpha   90.00
_cell.angle_beta   90.00
_cell.angle_gamma   90.00
#
_symmetry.space_group_name_H-M   'P 1'
#
loop_
_entity.id
_entity.type
_entity.pdbx_description
1 polymer ?
#
loop_
_entity_poly.entity_id
_entity_poly.type
_entity_poly.pdbx_seq_one_letter_code
_entity_poly.pdbx_strand_id
1 'polypeptide(L)'
;MAAAALGNTISDVAGIASVWYVEHFADKIGIPNPKLSALQLASMPVRWSANIGRALGVIIGCLLGMLPLLFLSTSEGKKEERKESKEQ
;
A
#
# COMPACT_ATOMS: atom_id res chain seq x y z
N MET A 1 -3.85 -11.19 -12.83
CA MET A 1 -3.57 -11.88 -11.55
C MET A 1 -2.14 -11.62 -11.06
N ALA A 2 -1.09 -11.99 -11.80
CA ALA A 2 0.30 -11.82 -11.35
C ALA A 2 0.70 -10.36 -11.02
N ALA A 3 0.26 -9.38 -11.81
CA ALA A 3 0.57 -7.98 -11.58
C ALA A 3 -0.09 -7.40 -10.31
N ALA A 4 -1.31 -7.86 -9.98
CA ALA A 4 -1.99 -7.52 -8.73
C ALA A 4 -1.33 -8.19 -7.52
N ALA A 5 -0.89 -9.44 -7.65
CA ALA A 5 -0.11 -10.12 -6.62
C ALA A 5 1.22 -9.41 -6.34
N LEU A 6 1.92 -8.97 -7.40
CA LEU A 6 3.11 -8.12 -7.30
C LEU A 6 2.81 -6.79 -6.59
N GLY A 7 1.72 -6.12 -6.96
CA GLY A 7 1.27 -4.88 -6.33
C GLY A 7 1.06 -5.02 -4.82
N ASN A 8 0.40 -6.09 -4.39
CA ASN A 8 0.22 -6.39 -2.97
C ASN A 8 1.56 -6.66 -2.27
N THR A 9 2.45 -7.48 -2.85
CA THR A 9 3.77 -7.75 -2.25
C THR A 9 4.66 -6.51 -2.14
N ILE A 10 4.64 -5.63 -3.14
CA ILE A 10 5.41 -4.37 -3.12
C ILE A 10 4.84 -3.43 -2.04
N SER A 11 3.52 -3.35 -1.89
CA SER A 11 2.89 -2.58 -0.80
C SER A 11 3.29 -3.12 0.58
N ASP A 12 3.28 -4.43 0.78
CA ASP A 12 3.67 -5.03 2.06
C ASP A 12 5.14 -4.74 2.41
N VAL A 13 6.04 -4.86 1.43
CA VAL A 13 7.47 -4.53 1.61
C VAL A 13 7.67 -3.04 1.86
N ALA A 14 6.98 -2.16 1.13
CA ALA A 14 7.04 -0.72 1.35
C ALA A 14 6.49 -0.33 2.73
N GLY A 15 5.45 -1.01 3.22
CA GLY A 15 4.89 -0.84 4.56
C GLY A 15 5.90 -1.17 5.66
N ILE A 16 6.65 -2.28 5.51
CA ILE A 16 7.72 -2.64 6.46
C ILE A 16 8.89 -1.66 6.38
N ALA A 17 9.30 -1.29 5.16
CA ALA A 17 10.40 -0.36 4.94
C ALA A 17 10.11 1.04 5.50
N SER A 18 8.86 1.49 5.41
CA SER A 18 8.45 2.79 5.94
C SER A 18 8.47 2.85 7.46
N VAL A 19 8.25 1.74 8.18
CA VAL A 19 8.47 1.69 9.64
C VAL A 19 9.93 2.00 9.97
N TRP A 20 10.87 1.29 9.33
CA TRP A 20 12.29 1.50 9.54
C TRP A 20 12.73 2.92 9.17
N TYR A 21 12.20 3.45 8.06
CA TYR A 21 12.49 4.82 7.63
C TYR A 21 12.00 5.87 8.63
N VAL A 22 10.79 5.69 9.15
CA VAL A 22 10.22 6.61 10.16
C VAL A 22 11.00 6.53 11.47
N GLU A 23 11.42 5.35 11.91
CA GLU A 23 12.27 5.18 13.10
C GLU A 23 13.62 5.88 12.94
N HIS A 24 14.29 5.67 11.80
CA HIS A 24 15.58 6.30 11.53
C HIS A 24 15.46 7.82 11.39
N PHE A 25 14.38 8.30 10.79
CA PHE A 25 14.11 9.73 10.68
C PHE A 25 13.82 10.35 12.06
N ALA A 26 12.99 9.71 12.88
CA ALA A 26 12.67 10.13 14.24
C ALA A 26 13.93 10.20 15.12
N ASP A 27 14.83 9.23 15.00
CA ASP A 27 16.10 9.21 15.72
C ASP A 27 17.01 10.38 15.31
N LYS A 28 17.08 10.68 14.00
CA LYS A 28 17.83 11.84 13.49
C LYS A 28 17.32 13.18 13.98
N ILE A 29 16.01 13.33 14.18
CA ILE A 29 15.40 14.57 14.71
C ILE A 29 15.31 14.57 16.24
N GLY A 30 15.86 13.55 16.91
CA GLY A 30 15.94 13.46 18.37
C GLY A 30 14.60 13.16 19.04
N ILE A 31 13.62 12.63 18.32
CA ILE A 31 12.34 12.22 18.91
C ILE A 31 12.54 10.86 19.59
N PRO A 32 12.38 10.77 20.93
CA PRO A 32 12.50 9.51 21.64
C PRO A 32 11.40 8.55 21.18
N ASN A 33 11.78 7.31 20.87
CA ASN A 33 10.84 6.28 20.43
C ASN A 33 9.74 6.08 21.50
N PRO A 34 8.46 6.39 21.21
CA PRO A 34 7.41 6.40 22.22
C PRO A 34 7.16 4.97 22.72
N LYS A 35 7.60 4.68 23.95
CA LYS A 35 7.32 3.42 24.64
C LYS A 35 5.84 3.38 25.04
N LEU A 36 4.98 3.07 24.07
CA LEU A 36 3.55 2.87 24.29
C LEU A 36 3.35 1.63 25.17
N SER A 37 2.66 1.80 26.29
CA SER A 37 2.17 0.68 27.10
C SER A 37 1.22 -0.19 26.26
N ALA A 38 1.18 -1.51 26.50
CA ALA A 38 0.29 -2.44 25.79
C ALA A 38 -1.19 -1.98 25.79
N LEU A 39 -1.60 -1.25 26.84
CA LEU A 39 -2.95 -0.71 26.99
C LEU A 39 -3.21 0.48 26.03
N GLN A 40 -2.17 1.28 25.72
CA GLN A 40 -2.25 2.39 24.77
C GLN A 40 -2.24 1.90 23.32
N LEU A 41 -1.55 0.80 23.03
CA LEU A 41 -1.54 0.18 21.71
C LEU A 41 -2.90 -0.41 21.33
N ALA A 42 -3.66 -0.88 22.34
CA ALA A 42 -5.03 -1.34 22.17
C ALA A 42 -6.07 -0.22 21.99
N SER A 43 -5.65 1.05 22.12
CA SER A 43 -6.56 2.18 21.99
C SER A 43 -7.14 2.32 20.57
N MET A 44 -8.40 2.74 20.49
CA MET A 44 -9.11 2.90 19.21
C MET A 44 -8.40 3.80 18.19
N PRO A 45 -7.76 4.93 18.57
CA PRO A 45 -7.04 5.78 17.63
C PRO A 45 -5.86 5.08 16.97
N VAL A 46 -5.09 4.30 17.74
CA VAL A 46 -3.94 3.53 17.24
C VAL A 46 -4.40 2.45 16.27
N ARG A 47 -5.53 1.80 16.56
CA ARG A 47 -6.12 0.80 15.67
C ARG A 47 -6.60 1.43 14.35
N TRP A 48 -7.23 2.60 14.42
CA TRP A 48 -7.69 3.32 13.23
C TRP A 48 -6.52 3.77 12.36
N SER A 49 -5.47 4.36 12.94
CA SER A 49 -4.30 4.80 12.16
C SER A 49 -3.61 3.62 11.48
N ALA A 50 -3.44 2.49 12.17
CA ALA A 50 -2.85 1.28 11.62
C ALA A 50 -3.70 0.69 10.47
N ASN A 51 -5.03 0.64 10.65
CA ASN A 51 -5.93 0.11 9.62
C ASN A 51 -6.02 1.03 8.40
N ILE A 52 -6.01 2.34 8.58
CA ILE A 52 -5.98 3.31 7.48
C ILE A 52 -4.66 3.18 6.70
N GLY A 53 -3.52 3.11 7.39
CA GLY A 53 -2.22 2.92 6.74
C GLY A 53 -2.17 1.64 5.90
N ARG A 54 -2.68 0.53 6.43
CA ARG A 54 -2.82 -0.73 5.70
C ARG A 54 -3.74 -0.62 4.50
N ALA A 55 -4.91 0.01 4.65
CA ALA A 55 -5.86 0.19 3.55
C ALA A 55 -5.25 1.04 2.43
N LEU A 56 -4.61 2.16 2.77
CA LEU A 56 -3.92 3.02 1.81
C LEU A 56 -2.77 2.30 1.10
N GLY A 57 -1.97 1.53 1.84
CA GLY A 57 -0.89 0.71 1.27
C GLY A 57 -1.43 -0.23 0.20
N VAL A 58 -2.44 -1.03 0.54
CA VAL A 58 -3.06 -1.99 -0.41
C VAL A 58 -3.64 -1.28 -1.63
N ILE A 59 -4.34 -0.16 -1.45
CA ILE A 59 -4.92 0.60 -2.57
C ILE A 59 -3.81 1.09 -3.51
N ILE A 60 -2.75 1.70 -2.97
CA ILE A 60 -1.62 2.21 -3.76
C ILE A 60 -0.85 1.06 -4.42
N GLY A 61 -0.60 -0.03 -3.70
CA GLY A 61 0.05 -1.24 -4.21
C GLY A 61 -0.71 -1.85 -5.36
N CYS A 62 -2.04 -1.97 -5.25
CA CYS A 62 -2.90 -2.46 -6.32
C CYS A 62 -2.88 -1.53 -7.54
N LEU A 63 -2.97 -0.21 -7.35
CA LEU A 63 -2.89 0.76 -8.44
C LEU A 63 -1.54 0.69 -9.18
N LEU A 64 -0.43 0.60 -8.44
CA LEU A 64 0.91 0.43 -9.02
C LEU A 64 1.09 -0.94 -9.68
N GLY A 65 0.51 -2.00 -9.11
CA GLY A 65 0.48 -3.33 -9.71
C GLY A 65 -0.35 -3.41 -10.99
N MET A 66 -1.31 -2.49 -11.17
CA MET A 66 -2.07 -2.32 -12.41
C MET A 66 -1.40 -1.36 -13.41
N LEU A 67 -0.40 -0.57 -12.98
CA LEU A 67 0.35 0.35 -13.85
C LEU A 67 1.03 -0.31 -15.08
N PRO A 68 1.50 -1.58 -15.03
CA PRO A 68 1.96 -2.29 -16.23
C PRO A 68 0.92 -2.42 -17.34
N LEU A 69 -0.39 -2.46 -16.99
CA LEU A 69 -1.48 -2.44 -17.99
C LEU A 69 -1.59 -1.06 -18.68
N LEU A 70 -1.28 0.04 -17.98
CA LEU A 70 -1.32 1.39 -18.54
C LEU A 70 -0.18 1.62 -19.57
N PHE A 71 1.00 1.04 -19.36
CA PHE A 71 2.10 1.06 -20.34
C PHE A 71 1.87 0.07 -21.49
N LEU A 72 1.20 -1.05 -21.25
CA LEU A 72 0.75 -1.94 -22.32
C LEU A 72 -0.37 -1.29 -23.16
N SER A 73 -1.11 -0.31 -22.62
CA SER A 73 -2.17 0.43 -23.30
C SER A 73 -1.71 1.28 -24.50
N THR A 74 -0.42 1.64 -24.64
CA THR A 74 0.07 2.20 -25.92
C THR A 74 0.17 1.16 -27.05
N SER A 75 0.03 -0.13 -26.73
CA SER A 75 -0.04 -1.22 -27.70
C SER A 75 -1.34 -2.03 -27.64
N GLU A 76 -2.14 -1.91 -26.58
CA GLU A 76 -3.33 -2.73 -26.31
C GLU A 76 -4.52 -1.94 -25.71
N GLY A 77 -4.86 -0.76 -26.23
CA GLY A 77 -6.18 -0.13 -26.01
C GLY A 77 -7.39 -0.97 -26.51
N LYS A 78 -7.26 -2.29 -26.59
CA LYS A 78 -8.17 -3.22 -27.31
C LYS A 78 -8.65 -4.41 -26.46
N LYS A 79 -8.13 -4.60 -25.24
CA LYS A 79 -8.48 -5.78 -24.42
C LYS A 79 -9.48 -5.53 -23.30
N GLU A 80 -9.56 -4.32 -22.75
CA GLU A 80 -10.49 -4.00 -21.65
C GLU A 80 -11.85 -3.50 -22.15
N GLU A 81 -11.92 -2.69 -23.22
CA GLU A 81 -13.20 -2.37 -23.90
C GLU A 81 -13.94 -3.63 -24.42
N ARG A 82 -13.21 -4.72 -24.70
CA ARG A 82 -13.80 -5.99 -25.18
C ARG A 82 -14.43 -6.83 -24.07
N LYS A 83 -14.12 -6.59 -22.80
CA LYS A 83 -14.78 -7.28 -21.69
C LYS A 83 -16.06 -6.57 -21.27
N GLU A 84 -16.03 -5.24 -21.23
CA GLU A 84 -17.20 -4.41 -20.92
C GLU A 84 -18.26 -4.42 -22.06
N SER A 85 -17.85 -4.72 -23.30
CA SER A 85 -18.80 -4.96 -24.41
C SER A 85 -19.31 -6.40 -24.52
N LYS A 86 -18.88 -7.32 -23.64
CA LYS A 86 -19.35 -8.72 -23.60
C LYS A 86 -20.13 -9.10 -22.33
N GLU A 87 -20.10 -8.24 -21.33
CA GLU A 87 -20.94 -8.19 -20.13
C GLU A 87 -21.35 -6.71 -20.04
N GLN A 88 -22.40 -6.24 -20.71
CA GLN A 88 -23.78 -6.28 -20.18
C GLN A 88 -23.87 -6.54 -18.68
#